data_AF-A0A955GA55-F1
#
_entry.id   AF-A0A955GA55-F1
#
_cell.length_a   1.000
_cell.length_b   1.000
_cell.length_c   1.000
_cell.angle_alpha   90.00
_cell.angle_beta   90.00
_cell.angle_gamma   90.00
#
_symmetry.space_group_name_H-M   'P 1'
#
loop_
_entity.id
_entity.type
_entity.pdbx_description
1 polymer ?
#
loop_
_entity_poly.entity_id
_entity_poly.type
_entity_poly.pdbx_seq_one_letter_code
_entity_poly.pdbx_strand_id
1 'polypeptide(L)' 'MSDYQITETDIDGMMRYLEVYHPDRANRDYAKALLEYTKSAFHEIAQDNPDNIEAMLEAYEQSAKADN' A
#
# COMPACT_ATOMS: atom_id res chain seq x y z
N MET A 1 12.08 -12.64 4.96
CA MET A 1 11.27 -11.47 4.58
C MET A 1 9.89 -12.01 4.25
N SER A 2 8.81 -11.43 4.79
CA SER A 2 7.45 -11.96 4.63
C SER A 2 7.05 -11.91 3.15
N ASP A 3 6.72 -13.06 2.56
CA ASP A 3 6.17 -13.18 1.21
C ASP A 3 4.73 -12.65 1.18
N TYR A 4 4.54 -11.36 1.42
CA TYR A 4 3.22 -10.73 1.32
C TYR A 4 2.74 -10.90 -0.12
N GLN A 5 1.79 -11.81 -0.33
CA GLN A 5 1.12 -12.04 -1.59
C GLN A 5 -0.10 -11.14 -1.67
N ILE A 6 -0.24 -10.43 -2.79
CA ILE A 6 -1.44 -9.67 -3.10
C ILE A 6 -2.58 -10.68 -3.30
N THR A 7 -3.61 -10.56 -2.46
CA THR A 7 -4.79 -11.42 -2.48
C THR A 7 -5.90 -10.83 -3.35
N GLU A 8 -6.90 -11.65 -3.69
CA GLU A 8 -8.11 -11.14 -4.35
C GLU A 8 -8.84 -10.07 -3.53
N THR A 9 -8.82 -10.18 -2.20
CA THR A 9 -9.40 -9.17 -1.30
C THR A 9 -8.70 -7.82 -1.43
N ASP A 10 -7.37 -7.81 -1.57
CA ASP A 10 -6.60 -6.58 -1.76
C ASP A 10 -6.96 -5.93 -3.11
N ILE A 11 -7.07 -6.75 -4.16
CA ILE A 11 -7.49 -6.30 -5.50
C ILE A 11 -8.90 -5.73 -5.46
N ASP A 12 -9.84 -6.38 -4.78
CA ASP A 12 -11.22 -5.89 -4.63
C ASP A 12 -11.29 -4.58 -3.85
N GLY A 13 -10.47 -4.43 -2.80
CA GLY A 13 -10.35 -3.17 -2.06
C GLY A 13 -9.84 -2.03 -2.95
N MET A 14 -8.78 -2.29 -3.72
CA MET A 14 -8.22 -1.33 -4.66
C MET A 14 -9.20 -1.00 -5.80
N MET A 15 -9.95 -1.98 -6.28
CA MET A 15 -11.01 -1.77 -7.28
C MET A 15 -12.06 -0.77 -6.77
N ARG A 16 -12.56 -0.92 -5.54
CA ARG A 16 -13.54 0.03 -4.97
C ARG A 16 -12.96 1.44 -4.85
N TYR A 17 -11.69 1.56 -4.48
CA TYR A 17 -11.00 2.86 -4.47
C TYR A 17 -10.97 3.47 -5.87
N LEU A 18 -10.58 2.71 -6.89
CA LEU A 18 -10.55 3.18 -8.27
C LEU A 18 -11.94 3.56 -8.78
N GLU A 19 -12.98 2.77 -8.49
CA GLU A 19 -14.36 3.08 -8.87
C GLU A 19 -14.84 4.44 -8.33
N VAL A 20 -14.40 4.83 -7.13
CA VAL A 20 -14.80 6.10 -6.50
C VAL A 20 -13.96 7.28 -7.00
N TYR A 21 -12.64 7.12 -7.09
CA TYR A 21 -11.74 8.26 -7.32
C TYR A 21 -11.14 8.33 -8.73
N HIS A 22 -11.05 7.20 -9.42
CA HIS A 22 -10.45 7.05 -10.76
C HIS A 22 -11.24 6.06 -11.64
N PRO A 23 -12.54 6.30 -11.88
CA PRO A 23 -13.42 5.31 -12.51
C PRO A 23 -13.00 4.94 -13.94
N ASP A 24 -12.28 5.83 -14.63
CA ASP A 24 -11.67 5.58 -15.94
C ASP A 24 -10.56 4.51 -15.91
N ARG A 25 -10.04 4.21 -14.71
CA ARG A 25 -8.96 3.25 -14.46
C ARG A 25 -9.40 2.06 -13.62
N ALA A 26 -10.68 1.97 -13.28
CA ALA A 26 -11.27 0.90 -12.45
C ALA A 26 -11.29 -0.44 -13.21
N ASN A 27 -10.13 -1.05 -13.37
CA ASN A 27 -9.97 -2.38 -13.93
C ASN A 27 -9.04 -3.23 -13.04
N ARG A 28 -9.31 -4.54 -13.00
CA ARG A 28 -8.61 -5.45 -12.07
C ARG A 28 -7.11 -5.54 -12.34
N ASP A 29 -6.70 -5.54 -13.61
CA ASP A 29 -5.29 -5.63 -13.98
C ASP A 29 -4.51 -4.38 -13.52
N TYR A 30 -5.11 -3.20 -13.64
CA TYR A 30 -4.56 -1.95 -13.17
C TYR A 30 -4.54 -1.88 -11.64
N ALA A 31 -5.61 -2.34 -10.97
CA ALA A 31 -5.65 -2.45 -9.52
C ALA A 31 -4.50 -3.33 -9.00
N LYS A 32 -4.30 -4.50 -9.62
CA LYS A 32 -3.20 -5.42 -9.29
C LYS A 32 -1.83 -4.78 -9.56
N ALA A 33 -1.63 -4.18 -10.74
CA ALA A 33 -0.37 -3.54 -11.10
C ALA A 33 -0.03 -2.38 -10.15
N LEU A 34 -1.03 -1.61 -9.71
CA LEU A 34 -0.85 -0.52 -8.76
C LEU A 34 -0.45 -1.04 -7.36
N LEU A 35 -1.05 -2.14 -6.91
CA LEU A 35 -0.66 -2.79 -5.65
C LEU A 35 0.77 -3.33 -5.71
N GLU A 36 1.16 -3.96 -6.82
CA GLU A 36 2.53 -4.45 -7.04
C GLU A 36 3.54 -3.31 -7.03
N TYR A 37 3.25 -2.22 -7.77
CA TYR A 37 4.08 -1.03 -7.78
C TYR A 37 4.23 -0.41 -6.39
N THR A 38 3.12 -0.26 -5.66
CA THR A 38 3.11 0.34 -4.33
C THR A 38 3.98 -0.47 -3.35
N LYS A 39 3.91 -1.81 -3.41
CA LYS A 39 4.77 -2.69 -2.61
C LYS A 39 6.25 -2.47 -2.92
N SER A 40 6.63 -2.41 -4.20
CA SER A 40 8.02 -2.17 -4.60
C SER A 40 8.49 -0.77 -4.21
N ALA A 41 7.67 0.26 -4.41
CA ALA A 41 8.00 1.63 -4.06
C ALA A 41 8.25 1.79 -2.55
N PHE A 42 7.44 1.16 -1.69
CA PHE A 42 7.71 1.15 -0.25
C PHE A 42 9.02 0.43 0.10
N HIS A 43 9.36 -0.64 -0.62
CA HIS A 43 10.63 -1.32 -0.41
C HIS A 43 11.83 -0.44 -0.79
N GLU A 44 11.75 0.26 -1.92
CA GLU A 44 12.79 1.20 -2.39
C GLU A 44 12.93 2.39 -1.42
N ILE A 45 11.82 3.00 -0.98
CA ILE A 45 11.85 4.08 0.01
C ILE A 45 12.54 3.62 1.30
N ALA A 46 12.26 2.39 1.75
CA ALA A 46 12.88 1.81 2.93
C ALA A 46 14.36 1.44 2.74
N GLN A 47 14.88 1.42 1.51
CA GLN A 47 16.30 1.19 1.26
C GLN A 47 17.06 2.50 1.07
N ASP A 48 16.47 3.44 0.34
CA ASP A 48 17.19 4.60 -0.18
C ASP A 48 17.06 5.85 0.70
N ASN A 49 16.07 5.93 1.59
CA ASN A 49 15.83 7.13 2.38
C ASN A 49 15.42 6.83 3.84
N PRO A 50 16.39 6.59 4.74
CA PRO A 50 16.12 6.21 6.12
C PRO A 50 15.32 7.26 6.91
N ASP A 51 15.41 8.54 6.56
CA ASP A 51 14.63 9.61 7.20
C ASP A 51 13.11 9.45 6.94
N ASN A 52 12.73 8.87 5.80
CA ASN A 52 11.32 8.56 5.51
C ASN A 52 10.83 7.35 6.31
N ILE A 53 11.72 6.43 6.71
CA ILE A 53 11.37 5.29 7.56
C ILE A 53 11.07 5.76 8.98
N GLU A 54 11.83 6.73 9.49
CA GLU A 54 11.60 7.27 10.84
C GLU A 54 10.18 7.86 10.95
N ALA A 55 9.75 8.64 9.96
CA ALA A 55 8.39 9.19 9.90
C ALA A 55 7.31 8.09 9.78
N MET A 56 7.58 7.02 9.02
CA MET A 56 6.67 5.88 8.93
C MET A 56 6.58 5.09 10.25
N LEU A 57 7.70 4.95 10.97
CA LEU A 57 7.75 4.32 12.29
C LEU A 57 6.94 5.12 13.32
N GLU A 58 7.13 6.45 13.36
CA GLU A 58 6.36 7.33 14.25
C GLU A 58 4.85 7.22 13.98
N ALA A 59 4.43 7.20 12.71
CA ALA A 59 3.03 7.04 12.34
C ALA A 59 2.47 5.67 12.76
N TYR A 60 3.24 4.59 12.59
CA TYR A 60 2.86 3.25 13.04
C TYR A 60 2.69 3.21 14.58
N GLU A 61 3.65 3.72 15.33
CA GLU A 61 3.59 3.74 16.79
C GLU A 61 2.40 4.55 17.33
N GLN A 62 2.04 5.64 16.65
CA GLN A 62 0.85 6.43 17.00
C GLN A 62 -0.44 5.64 16.75
N SER A 63 -0.54 4.93 15.62
CA SER A 63 -1.71 4.10 15.32
C SER A 63 -1.87 2.95 16.31
N ALA A 64 -0.77 2.26 16.66
CA ALA A 64 -0.78 1.15 17.61
C ALA A 64 -1.12 1.59 19.05
N LYS A 65 -0.85 2.86 19.42
CA LYS A 65 -1.27 3.43 20.71
C LYS A 65 -2.73 3.87 20.74
N ALA A 66 -3.34 4.15 19.59
CA ALA A 66 -4.74 4.59 19.50
C ALA A 66 -5.75 3.43 19.69
N ASP A 67 -5.30 2.19 19.52
CA ASP A 67 -6.11 0.97 19.67
C ASP A 67 -5.99 0.30 21.07
N ASN A 68 -5.40 0.98 22.07
CA ASN A 68 -5.33 0.54 23.48
C ASN A 68 -6.12 1.45 24.44
#